data_AF-T1CGL7-F1
#
_entry.id   AF-T1CGL7-F1
#
_cell.length_a   1.000
_cell.length_b   1.000
_cell.length_c   1.000
_cell.angle_alpha   90.00
_cell.angle_beta   90.00
_cell.angle_gamma   90.00
#
_symmetry.space_group_name_H-M   'P 1'
#
loop_
_entity.id
_entity.type
_entity.pdbx_description
1 polymer ?
#
loop_
_entity_poly.entity_id
_entity_poly.type
_entity_poly.pdbx_seq_one_letter_code
_entity_poly.pdbx_strand_id
1 'polypeptide(L)' 'MSNDSFYWHDYETSGADPARDRPLQFAGIRSNLALEPIEAPQVFFCQPAPDVLPHPDACLLTGITPQRAQREGLPETA' A
#
# COMPACT_ATOMS: atom_id res chain seq x y z
N MET A 1 1.11 -8.68 30.87
CA MET A 1 0.92 -7.30 30.37
C MET A 1 0.23 -7.43 29.03
N SER A 2 -0.85 -6.69 28.77
CA SER A 2 -1.55 -6.85 27.50
C SER A 2 -0.63 -6.42 26.36
N ASN A 3 -0.60 -7.21 25.29
CA ASN A 3 0.25 -6.99 24.12
C ASN A 3 -0.49 -6.12 23.10
N ASP A 4 -1.35 -5.22 23.60
CA ASP A 4 -2.28 -4.45 22.79
C ASP A 4 -1.53 -3.34 22.07
N SER A 5 -1.79 -3.21 20.78
CA SER A 5 -1.16 -2.21 19.91
C SER A 5 -2.15 -1.76 18.84
N PHE A 6 -1.90 -0.59 18.27
CA PHE A 6 -2.58 -0.15 17.06
C PHE A 6 -1.69 -0.42 15.86
N TYR A 7 -2.29 -0.83 14.74
CA TYR A 7 -1.61 -0.89 13.45
C TYR A 7 -2.28 0.10 12.51
N TRP A 8 -1.60 1.21 12.29
CA TRP A 8 -2.01 2.27 11.37
C TRP A 8 -1.59 1.86 9.97
N HIS A 9 -2.45 2.05 8.98
CA HIS A 9 -2.11 1.76 7.61
C HIS A 9 -2.86 2.65 6.63
N ASP A 10 -2.33 2.71 5.42
CA ASP A 10 -2.93 3.39 4.29
C ASP A 10 -2.54 2.70 2.98
N TYR A 11 -3.35 2.90 1.94
CA TYR A 11 -3.13 2.35 0.60
C TYR A 11 -3.10 3.45 -0.44
N GLU A 12 -2.18 3.31 -1.38
CA GLU A 12 -2.21 4.01 -2.66
C GLU A 12 -2.60 3.00 -3.74
N THR A 13 -3.63 3.31 -4.52
CA THR A 13 -4.30 2.33 -5.39
C THR A 13 -4.27 2.77 -6.85
N SER A 14 -4.61 1.84 -7.75
CA SER A 14 -4.71 2.10 -9.18
C SER A 14 -5.97 2.88 -9.57
N GLY A 15 -6.85 3.17 -8.62
CA GLY A 15 -8.15 3.83 -8.80
C GLY A 15 -9.00 3.78 -7.52
N ALA A 16 -10.21 4.32 -7.59
CA ALA A 16 -11.05 4.58 -6.41
C ALA A 16 -12.06 3.46 -6.08
N ASP A 17 -12.18 2.42 -6.92
CA ASP A 17 -13.10 1.30 -6.70
C ASP A 17 -12.38 0.12 -6.03
N PRO A 18 -12.57 -0.12 -4.71
CA PRO A 18 -11.81 -1.14 -3.99
C PRO A 18 -12.05 -2.58 -4.46
N ALA A 19 -13.14 -2.83 -5.20
CA ALA A 19 -13.45 -4.16 -5.71
C ALA A 19 -12.78 -4.45 -7.06
N ARG A 20 -12.39 -3.42 -7.81
CA ARG A 20 -11.89 -3.53 -9.19
C ARG A 20 -10.46 -3.04 -9.34
N ASP A 21 -10.15 -1.93 -8.69
CA ASP A 21 -8.84 -1.33 -8.67
C ASP A 21 -7.91 -2.07 -7.71
N ARG A 22 -6.63 -2.11 -8.06
CA ARG A 22 -5.61 -2.89 -7.36
C ARG A 22 -4.74 -1.99 -6.49
N PRO A 23 -4.22 -2.49 -5.37
CA PRO A 23 -3.23 -1.76 -4.60
C PRO A 23 -1.96 -1.54 -5.46
N LEU A 24 -1.33 -0.39 -5.28
CA LEU A 24 -0.02 -0.07 -5.85
C LEU A 24 1.04 0.08 -4.75
N GLN A 25 0.65 0.56 -3.58
CA GLN A 25 1.49 0.61 -2.38
C GLN A 25 0.64 0.37 -1.13
N PHE A 26 1.26 -0.24 -0.13
CA PHE A 26 0.81 -0.27 1.25
C PHE A 26 1.86 0.38 2.14
N ALA A 27 1.41 1.18 3.10
CA ALA A 27 2.24 1.70 4.18
C ALA A 27 1.59 1.39 5.53
N GLY A 28 2.39 1.00 6.52
CA GLY A 28 1.89 0.76 7.87
C GLY A 28 2.92 0.98 8.97
N ILE A 29 2.44 1.31 10.16
CA ILE A 29 3.26 1.51 11.35
C ILE A 29 2.52 1.06 12.61
N ARG A 30 3.24 0.38 13.50
CA ARG A 30 2.69 -0.08 14.79
C ARG A 30 2.99 0.92 15.89
N SER A 31 2.00 1.22 16.71
CA SER A 31 2.17 2.01 17.93
C SER A 31 1.68 1.27 19.17
N ASN A 32 2.19 1.65 20.34
CA ASN A 32 1.56 1.31 21.62
C ASN A 32 0.27 2.12 21.82
N LEU A 33 -0.40 1.92 22.96
CA LEU A 33 -1.65 2.63 23.29
C LEU A 33 -1.46 4.13 23.60
N ALA A 34 -0.22 4.58 23.82
CA ALA A 34 0.14 5.99 23.95
C ALA A 34 0.44 6.65 22.59
N LEU A 35 0.22 5.93 21.48
CA LEU A 35 0.48 6.37 20.10
C LEU A 35 1.96 6.57 19.77
N GLU A 36 2.86 5.97 20.56
CA GLU A 36 4.29 5.98 20.28
C GLU A 36 4.64 4.81 19.35
N PRO A 37 5.39 5.03 18.25
CA PRO A 37 5.84 3.95 17.37
C PRO A 37 6.71 2.94 18.11
N ILE A 38 6.43 1.65 17.90
CA ILE A 38 7.16 0.54 18.54
C ILE A 38 7.88 -0.38 17.55
N GLU A 39 7.65 -0.20 16.25
CA GLU A 39 8.29 -0.94 15.16
C GLU A 39 8.66 0.01 14.02
N ALA A 40 9.58 -0.43 13.14
CA ALA A 40 9.89 0.31 11.93
C ALA A 40 8.68 0.35 10.98
N PRO A 41 8.49 1.44 10.21
CA PRO A 41 7.45 1.50 9.20
C PRO A 41 7.62 0.40 8.16
N GLN A 42 6.51 -0.18 7.73
CA GLN A 42 6.47 -1.15 6.64
C GLN A 42 5.92 -0.45 5.40
N VAL A 43 6.68 -0.49 4.31
CA VAL A 43 6.26 0.07 3.02
C VAL A 43 6.53 -0.97 1.94
N PHE A 44 5.49 -1.36 1.23
CA PHE A 44 5.57 -2.34 0.15
C PHE A 44 4.88 -1.79 -1.09
N PHE A 45 5.47 -2.00 -2.26
CA PHE A 45 4.78 -1.83 -3.52
C PHE A 45 4.11 -3.15 -3.93
N CYS A 46 3.00 -3.07 -4.66
CA CYS A 46 2.35 -4.22 -5.27
C CYS A 46 2.55 -4.18 -6.78
N GLN A 47 3.05 -5.27 -7.33
CA GLN A 47 3.24 -5.45 -8.76
C GLN A 47 1.87 -5.61 -9.43
N PRO A 48 1.44 -4.70 -10.33
CA PRO A 48 0.18 -4.85 -11.03
C PRO A 48 0.22 -6.08 -11.94
N ALA A 49 -0.87 -6.85 -11.95
CA ALA A 49 -1.01 -7.97 -12.88
C ALA A 49 -1.09 -7.45 -14.33
N PRO A 50 -0.71 -8.26 -15.35
CA PRO A 50 -0.69 -7.82 -16.74
C PRO A 50 -2.04 -7.35 -17.31
N ASP A 51 -3.15 -7.71 -16.67
CA ASP A 51 -4.51 -7.33 -17.02
C ASP A 51 -4.99 -6.04 -16.31
N VAL A 52 -4.15 -5.41 -15.49
CA VAL A 52 -4.47 -4.19 -14.74
C VAL A 52 -3.95 -2.96 -15.51
N LEU A 53 -4.87 -2.06 -15.86
CA LEU A 53 -4.54 -0.74 -16.39
C LEU A 53 -4.98 0.34 -15.38
N PRO A 54 -4.04 1.00 -14.68
CA PRO A 54 -4.39 2.01 -13.69
C PRO A 54 -5.12 3.21 -14.28
N HIS A 55 -6.01 3.81 -13.48
CA HIS A 55 -6.59 5.11 -13.78
C HIS A 55 -5.47 6.17 -13.89
N PRO A 56 -5.40 6.93 -14.99
CA PRO A 56 -4.37 7.95 -15.17
C PRO A 56 -4.34 8.98 -14.01
N ASP A 57 -5.52 9.37 -13.53
CA ASP A 57 -5.65 10.33 -12.43
C ASP A 57 -5.10 9.77 -11.10
N ALA A 58 -5.24 8.47 -10.86
CA ALA A 58 -4.65 7.82 -9.68
C ALA A 58 -3.11 7.83 -9.77
N CYS A 59 -2.53 7.55 -10.94
CA CYS A 59 -1.09 7.66 -11.14
C CYS A 59 -0.57 9.10 -10.95
N LEU A 60 -1.34 10.11 -11.37
CA LEU A 60 -0.99 11.51 -11.18
C LEU A 60 -1.09 11.93 -9.70
N LEU A 61 -2.13 11.49 -9.01
CA LEU A 61 -2.35 11.81 -7.60
C LEU A 61 -1.30 11.16 -6.69
N THR A 62 -1.08 9.85 -6.86
CA THR A 62 -0.16 9.07 -6.03
C THR A 62 1.31 9.26 -6.41
N GLY A 63 1.58 9.69 -7.65
CA GLY A 63 2.92 9.72 -8.21
C GLY A 63 3.52 8.32 -8.45
N ILE A 64 2.72 7.26 -8.32
CA ILE A 64 3.15 5.88 -8.53
C ILE A 64 2.80 5.48 -9.96
N THR A 65 3.83 5.36 -10.79
CA THR A 65 3.65 4.83 -12.15
C THR A 65 3.53 3.31 -12.13
N PRO A 66 2.79 2.69 -13.07
CA PRO A 66 2.71 1.24 -13.17
C PRO A 66 4.09 0.61 -13.36
N GLN A 67 5.01 1.28 -14.05
CA GLN A 67 6.39 0.79 -14.24
C GLN A 67 7.20 0.78 -12.94
N ARG A 68 6.94 1.71 -12.03
CA ARG A 68 7.57 1.72 -10.71
C ARG A 68 7.03 0.58 -9.86
N ALA A 69 5.70 0.50 -9.74
CA ALA A 69 5.02 -0.55 -9.00
C ALA A 69 5.40 -1.94 -9.54
N GLN A 70 5.57 -2.09 -10.86
CA GLN A 70 6.02 -3.32 -11.49
C GLN A 70 7.43 -3.75 -11.09
N ARG A 71 8.36 -2.80 -10.95
CA ARG A 71 9.78 -3.06 -10.69
C ARG A 71 10.09 -3.24 -9.20
N GLU A 72 9.44 -2.43 -8.37
CA GLU A 72 9.69 -2.35 -6.93
C GLU A 72 8.70 -3.20 -6.11
N GLY A 73 7.61 -3.66 -6.74
CA GLY A 73 6.53 -4.36 -6.08
C GLY A 73 6.71 -5.88 -6.01
N LEU A 74 5.97 -6.45 -5.06
CA LEU A 74 5.78 -7.89 -4.93
C LEU A 74 4.48 -8.31 -5.64
N PRO A 75 4.38 -9.54 -6.17
CA PRO A 75 3.10 -10.08 -6.62
C PRO A 75 2.05 -10.01 -5.50
N GLU A 76 0.78 -9.74 -5.84
CA GLU A 76 -0.31 -9.60 -4.84
C GLU A 76 -0.47 -10.85 -3.96
N THR A 77 -0.11 -12.04 -4.47
CA THR A 77 -0.21 -13.32 -3.75
C THR A 77 1.06 -13.71 -2.97
N ALA A 78 2.09 -12.86 -2.96
CA ALA A 78 3.41 -13.19 -2.40
C ALA A 78 3.41 -13.30 -0.87
#